data_AF-A0A6V7VP56-F1
#
_entry.id   AF-A0A6V7VP56-F1
#
_cell.length_a   1.000
_cell.length_b   1.000
_cell.length_c   1.000
_cell.angle_alpha   90.00
_cell.angle_beta   90.00
_cell.angle_gamma   90.00
#
_symmetry.space_group_name_H-M   'P 1'
#
loop_
_entity.id
_entity.type
_entity.pdbx_description
1 polymer ?
#
loop_
_entity_poly.entity_id
_entity_poly.type
_entity_poly.pdbx_seq_one_letter_code
_entity_poly.pdbx_strand_id
1 'polypeptide(L)'
;MELTIQLYREVLKLTYRTPIVPAYVHGGKGNYDTQFEALKAGCHILIATPLRLLEMMVNKDIFMIKCNFLVIDEIDQMLDNGFIPQIRKIEGKLPDKIQRITGRNILIVVF
;
A
#
# COMPACT_ATOMS: atom_id res chain seq x y z
N MET A 1 5.28 6.37 -9.92
CA MET A 1 5.90 7.24 -8.88
C MET A 1 5.09 8.51 -8.71
N GLU A 2 4.98 9.34 -9.75
CA GLU A 2 4.15 10.56 -9.70
C GLU A 2 2.68 10.27 -9.35
N LEU A 3 2.13 9.19 -9.92
CA LEU A 3 0.75 8.80 -9.69
C LEU A 3 0.46 8.39 -8.23
N THR A 4 1.44 7.77 -7.54
CA THR A 4 1.38 7.46 -6.10
C THR A 4 1.23 8.73 -5.26
N ILE A 5 1.99 9.77 -5.60
CA ILE A 5 1.98 11.05 -4.88
C ILE A 5 0.67 11.79 -5.14
N GLN A 6 0.17 11.76 -6.39
CA GLN A 6 -1.11 12.37 -6.75
C GLN A 6 -2.27 11.71 -6.00
N LEU A 7 -2.34 10.38 -6.00
CA LEU A 7 -3.37 9.66 -5.24
C LEU A 7 -3.26 9.95 -3.74
N TYR A 8 -2.04 10.00 -3.20
CA TYR A 8 -1.82 10.36 -1.79
C TYR A 8 -2.38 11.75 -1.46
N ARG A 9 -2.21 12.73 -2.34
CA ARG A 9 -2.80 14.06 -2.16
C ARG A 9 -4.32 14.04 -2.15
N GLU A 10 -4.95 13.23 -3.00
CA GLU A 10 -6.41 13.06 -2.97
C GLU A 10 -6.87 12.37 -1.69
N VAL A 11 -6.18 11.32 -1.24
CA VAL A 11 -6.48 10.65 0.02
C VAL A 11 -6.35 11.60 1.21
N LEU A 12 -5.34 12.48 1.23
CA LEU A 12 -5.20 13.52 2.27
C LEU A 12 -6.42 14.45 2.36
N LYS A 13 -7.03 14.80 1.23
CA LYS A 13 -8.27 15.60 1.23
C LYS A 13 -9.43 14.82 1.83
N LEU A 14 -9.54 13.53 1.51
CA LEU A 14 -10.60 12.65 2.00
C LEU A 14 -10.48 12.33 3.49
N THR A 15 -9.26 12.24 4.01
CA THR A 15 -9.00 11.96 5.42
C THR A 15 -8.91 13.22 6.29
N TYR A 16 -9.12 14.42 5.71
CA TYR A 16 -9.06 15.67 6.42
C TYR A 16 -10.00 15.68 7.64
N ARG A 17 -9.47 16.05 8.81
CA ARG A 17 -10.18 16.05 10.12
C ARG A 17 -10.73 14.68 10.55
N THR A 18 -10.11 13.59 10.08
CA THR A 18 -10.37 12.24 10.58
C THR A 18 -9.13 11.71 11.30
N PRO A 19 -9.27 10.69 12.17
CA PRO A 19 -8.11 10.02 12.77
C PRO A 19 -7.38 9.07 11.79
N ILE A 20 -7.79 9.02 10.52
CA ILE A 20 -7.19 8.15 9.51
C ILE A 20 -5.85 8.73 9.09
N VAL A 21 -4.81 7.91 9.22
CA VAL A 21 -3.42 8.25 8.87
C VAL A 21 -3.08 7.58 7.54
N PRO A 22 -3.07 8.31 6.41
CA PRO A 22 -2.60 7.80 5.15
C PRO A 22 -1.06 7.83 5.09
N ALA A 23 -0.47 6.87 4.39
CA ALA A 23 0.94 6.86 4.02
C ALA A 23 1.09 6.38 2.58
N TYR A 24 2.26 6.60 2.00
CA TYR A 24 2.57 6.10 0.67
C TYR A 24 3.98 5.55 0.59
N VAL A 25 4.18 4.55 -0.26
CA VAL A 25 5.49 3.99 -0.57
C VAL A 25 5.68 3.80 -2.07
N HIS A 26 6.84 4.21 -2.58
CA HIS A 26 7.17 3.99 -3.99
C HIS A 26 8.67 3.84 -4.20
N GLY A 27 9.03 3.16 -5.29
CA GLY A 27 10.42 3.05 -5.74
C GLY A 27 11.07 4.42 -5.99
N GLY A 28 12.40 4.48 -5.88
CA GLY A 28 13.20 5.70 -5.98
C GLY A 28 14.44 5.61 -5.11
N LYS A 29 15.53 6.30 -5.48
CA LYS A 29 16.77 6.29 -4.70
C LYS A 29 16.66 7.25 -3.51
N GLY A 30 17.13 6.82 -2.33
CA GLY A 30 17.27 7.68 -1.15
C GLY A 30 15.96 8.03 -0.41
N ASN A 31 14.84 7.40 -0.75
CA ASN A 31 13.54 7.69 -0.13
C ASN A 31 13.01 6.56 0.78
N TYR A 32 13.79 5.50 0.97
CA TYR A 32 13.38 4.32 1.74
C TYR A 32 13.22 4.65 3.23
N ASP A 33 14.28 5.17 3.86
CA ASP A 33 14.28 5.46 5.29
C ASP A 33 13.21 6.47 5.67
N THR A 34 13.03 7.53 4.86
CA THR A 34 11.96 8.52 5.08
C THR A 34 10.57 7.90 5.01
N GLN A 35 10.33 7.01 4.05
CA GLN A 35 9.05 6.29 3.94
C GLN A 35 8.85 5.33 5.11
N PHE A 36 9.91 4.65 5.56
CA PHE A 36 9.87 3.76 6.70
C PHE A 36 9.56 4.50 8.01
N GLU A 37 10.24 5.62 8.28
CA GLU A 37 9.95 6.45 9.45
C GLU A 37 8.50 6.99 9.43
N ALA A 38 7.98 7.39 8.26
CA ALA A 38 6.60 7.82 8.14
C ALA A 38 5.58 6.73 8.52
N LEU A 39 5.89 5.46 8.23
CA LEU A 39 5.03 4.32 8.57
C LEU A 39 5.03 4.00 10.07
N LYS A 40 6.08 4.35 10.82
CA LYS A 40 6.15 4.15 12.27
C LYS A 40 5.10 4.96 13.04
N ALA A 41 4.61 6.06 12.45
CA ALA A 41 3.51 6.83 13.02
C ALA A 41 2.15 6.09 13.00
N GLY A 42 2.12 4.89 12.40
CA GLY A 42 0.91 4.13 12.14
C GLY A 42 0.38 4.44 10.75
N CYS A 43 -0.25 3.45 10.13
CA CYS A 43 -0.79 3.57 8.80
C CYS A 43 -2.18 2.92 8.76
N HIS A 44 -3.18 3.72 8.42
CA HIS A 44 -4.53 3.25 8.20
C HIS A 44 -4.74 2.93 6.73
N ILE A 45 -4.26 3.79 5.82
CA ILE A 45 -4.33 3.65 4.35
C ILE A 45 -2.91 3.72 3.78
N LEU A 46 -2.44 2.67 3.11
CA LEU A 46 -1.11 2.65 2.48
C LEU A 46 -1.25 2.56 0.95
N ILE A 47 -0.82 3.60 0.25
CA ILE A 47 -0.73 3.61 -1.21
C ILE A 47 0.67 3.15 -1.61
N ALA A 48 0.79 2.15 -2.48
CA ALA A 48 2.08 1.51 -2.69
C ALA A 48 2.29 0.99 -4.11
N THR A 49 3.47 1.23 -4.68
CA THR A 49 3.93 0.46 -5.85
C THR A 49 4.36 -0.95 -5.44
N PRO A 50 4.15 -2.00 -6.25
CA PRO A 50 4.25 -3.40 -5.80
C PRO A 50 5.66 -3.78 -5.42
N LEU A 51 6.65 -3.30 -6.19
CA LEU A 51 8.05 -3.66 -5.98
C LEU A 51 8.58 -3.12 -4.64
N ARG A 52 8.28 -1.86 -4.31
CA ARG A 52 8.68 -1.26 -3.02
C ARG A 52 7.91 -1.87 -1.85
N LEU A 53 6.61 -2.12 -2.02
CA LEU A 53 5.84 -2.80 -0.97
C LEU A 53 6.41 -4.18 -0.67
N LEU A 54 6.67 -4.97 -1.71
CA LEU A 54 7.24 -6.30 -1.57
C LEU A 54 8.63 -6.26 -0.93
N GLU A 55 9.49 -5.32 -1.32
CA GLU A 55 10.80 -5.07 -0.72
C GLU A 55 10.68 -4.85 0.80
N MET A 56 9.83 -3.91 1.23
CA MET A 56 9.62 -3.61 2.65
C MET A 56 9.00 -4.80 3.42
N MET A 57 8.11 -5.57 2.78
CA MET A 57 7.53 -6.79 3.36
C MET A 57 8.53 -7.95 3.45
N VAL A 58 9.53 -8.02 2.56
CA VAL A 58 10.60 -9.03 2.62
C VAL A 58 11.61 -8.67 3.69
N ASN A 59 11.94 -7.38 3.82
CA ASN A 59 12.80 -6.85 4.87
C ASN A 59 12.17 -6.87 6.26
N LYS A 60 10.87 -7.19 6.36
CA LYS A 60 10.07 -7.21 7.60
C LYS A 60 9.90 -5.81 8.23
N ASP A 61 9.98 -4.78 7.40
CA ASP A 61 9.75 -3.38 7.79
C ASP A 61 8.26 -3.05 7.86
N ILE A 62 7.44 -3.78 7.09
CA ILE A 62 5.98 -3.66 7.10
C ILE A 62 5.35 -5.05 7.27
N PHE A 63 4.36 -5.14 8.15
CA PHE A 63 3.52 -6.31 8.32
C PHE A 63 2.06 -5.96 8.01
N MET A 64 1.42 -6.75 7.15
CA MET A 64 0.04 -6.52 6.69
C MET A 64 -0.97 -7.38 7.46
N ILE A 65 -0.65 -7.77 8.69
CA ILE A 65 -1.45 -8.71 9.51
C ILE A 65 -2.86 -8.17 9.80
N LYS A 66 -3.03 -6.84 9.84
CA LYS A 66 -4.32 -6.17 10.06
C LYS A 66 -4.92 -5.61 8.76
N CYS A 67 -4.49 -6.10 7.60
CA CYS A 67 -5.04 -5.71 6.32
C CYS A 67 -6.39 -6.40 6.09
N ASN A 68 -7.46 -5.62 5.94
CA ASN A 68 -8.79 -6.13 5.60
C ASN A 68 -9.15 -5.98 4.12
N PHE A 69 -8.44 -5.11 3.39
CA PHE A 69 -8.76 -4.75 2.01
C PHE A 69 -7.50 -4.71 1.15
N LEU A 70 -7.56 -5.29 -0.04
CA LEU A 70 -6.57 -5.08 -1.08
C LEU A 70 -7.33 -4.55 -2.30
N VAL A 71 -6.92 -3.38 -2.77
CA VAL A 71 -7.36 -2.82 -4.04
C VAL A 71 -6.20 -3.01 -5.01
N ILE A 72 -6.50 -3.28 -6.27
CA ILE A 72 -5.51 -3.30 -7.34
C ILE A 72 -6.16 -2.53 -8.48
N ASP A 73 -5.60 -1.38 -8.80
CA ASP A 73 -6.04 -0.57 -9.93
C ASP A 73 -5.27 -0.98 -11.19
N GLU A 74 -5.87 -0.76 -12.35
CA GLU A 74 -5.25 -1.04 -13.65
C GLU A 74 -4.64 -2.47 -13.75
N ILE A 75 -5.33 -3.48 -13.21
CA ILE A 75 -4.83 -4.86 -13.14
C ILE A 75 -4.33 -5.40 -14.49
N ASP A 76 -4.98 -5.00 -15.58
CA ASP A 76 -4.59 -5.37 -16.95
C ASP A 76 -3.24 -4.76 -17.35
N GLN A 77 -2.96 -3.52 -16.95
CA GLN A 77 -1.65 -2.90 -17.18
C GLN A 77 -0.59 -3.50 -16.25
N MET A 78 -0.94 -3.87 -15.03
CA MET A 78 -0.03 -4.58 -14.12
C MET A 78 0.32 -5.98 -14.64
N LEU A 79 -0.63 -6.64 -15.31
CA LEU A 79 -0.42 -7.89 -16.05
C LEU A 79 0.62 -7.66 -17.16
N ASP A 80 0.42 -6.65 -18.00
CA ASP A 80 1.30 -6.33 -19.13
C ASP A 80 2.72 -5.92 -18.69
N ASN A 81 2.84 -5.20 -17.58
CA ASN A 81 4.11 -4.79 -17.00
C ASN A 81 4.83 -5.91 -16.22
N GLY A 82 4.26 -7.12 -16.16
CA GLY A 82 4.88 -8.27 -15.53
C GLY A 82 4.90 -8.22 -14.00
N PHE A 83 3.96 -7.51 -13.37
CA PHE A 83 3.89 -7.39 -11.90
C PHE A 83 3.12 -8.51 -11.19
N ILE A 84 2.54 -9.46 -11.93
CA ILE A 84 1.81 -10.59 -11.34
C ILE A 84 2.58 -11.39 -10.30
N PRO A 85 3.86 -11.76 -10.52
CA PRO A 85 4.62 -12.49 -9.50
C PRO A 85 4.73 -11.72 -8.19
N GLN A 86 4.85 -10.39 -8.24
CA GLN A 86 4.97 -9.50 -7.09
C GLN A 86 3.61 -9.38 -6.39
N ILE A 87 2.53 -9.19 -7.14
CA ILE A 87 1.15 -9.15 -6.61
C ILE A 87 0.84 -10.45 -5.87
N ARG A 88 1.08 -11.62 -6.48
CA ARG A 88 0.81 -12.91 -5.84
C ARG A 88 1.63 -13.13 -4.56
N LYS A 89 2.86 -12.63 -4.52
CA LYS A 89 3.70 -12.65 -3.30
C LYS A 89 3.15 -11.72 -2.21
N ILE A 90 2.59 -10.58 -2.58
CA ILE A 90 1.93 -9.67 -1.64
C ILE A 90 0.66 -10.34 -1.11
N GLU A 91 -0.21 -10.85 -1.98
CA GLU A 91 -1.44 -11.58 -1.62
C GLU A 91 -1.16 -12.74 -0.67
N GLY A 92 -0.14 -13.56 -0.94
CA GLY A 92 0.25 -14.68 -0.08
C GLY A 92 0.79 -14.28 1.30
N LYS A 93 1.05 -12.99 1.54
CA LYS A 93 1.44 -12.45 2.85
C LYS A 93 0.29 -11.72 3.57
N LEU A 94 -0.88 -11.64 2.95
CA LEU A 94 -2.08 -11.07 3.56
C LEU A 94 -2.83 -12.15 4.36
N PRO A 95 -3.68 -11.76 5.33
CA PRO A 95 -4.48 -12.72 6.09
C PRO A 95 -5.50 -13.45 5.20
N ASP A 96 -5.82 -14.72 5.48
CA ASP A 96 -6.77 -15.52 4.68
C ASP A 96 -8.19 -14.92 4.58
N LYS A 97 -8.56 -14.02 5.51
CA LYS A 97 -9.85 -13.31 5.54
C LYS A 97 -9.72 -11.87 5.05
N ILE A 98 -9.34 -11.68 3.79
CA ILE A 98 -9.60 -10.42 3.10
C ILE A 98 -11.05 -10.47 2.61
N GLN A 99 -11.96 -9.81 3.31
CA GLN A 99 -13.38 -9.81 2.97
C GLN A 99 -13.84 -8.39 2.62
N ARG A 100 -14.43 -8.29 1.42
CA ARG A 100 -15.01 -7.07 0.84
C ARG A 100 -16.16 -6.55 1.74
N ILE A 101 -15.90 -5.47 2.48
CA ILE A 101 -16.87 -4.59 3.18
C ILE A 101 -17.47 -5.31 4.42
N THR A 102 -17.20 -4.97 5.68
CA THR A 102 -17.42 -3.70 6.40
C THR A 102 -16.72 -3.82 7.77
N GLY A 103 -16.01 -2.80 8.25
CA GLY A 103 -15.42 -2.76 9.61
C GLY A 103 -13.98 -2.23 9.63
N ARG A 104 -13.70 -1.26 10.51
CA ARG A 104 -12.48 -0.44 10.56
C ARG A 104 -11.17 -1.25 10.44
N ASN A 105 -10.41 -0.96 9.37
CA ASN A 105 -8.96 -0.99 9.12
C ASN A 105 -8.77 -1.10 7.58
N ILE A 106 -8.43 -0.01 6.86
CA ILE A 106 -8.62 0.09 5.39
C ILE A 106 -7.30 0.20 4.63
N LEU A 107 -6.81 -0.88 4.03
CA LEU A 107 -5.71 -0.80 3.07
C LEU A 107 -6.26 -0.61 1.63
N ILE A 108 -5.70 0.35 0.87
CA ILE A 108 -5.93 0.56 -0.57
C ILE A 108 -4.56 0.55 -1.25
N VAL A 109 -4.18 -0.56 -1.89
CA VAL A 109 -2.99 -0.63 -2.76
C VAL A 109 -3.38 -0.12 -4.15
N VAL A 110 -2.52 0.69 -4.78
CA VAL A 110 -2.69 1.19 -6.15
C VAL A 110 -1.30 1.39 -6.77
N PHE A 111 -1.22 0.98 -8.04
CA PHE A 111 -0.09 0.83 -8.97
C PHE A 111 0.70 -0.46 -8.88
#